data_AF-A0A5C8Q0U6-F1
#
_entry.id   AF-A0A5C8Q0U6-F1
#
_cell.length_a   1.000
_cell.length_b   1.000
_cell.length_c   1.000
_cell.angle_alpha   90.00
_cell.angle_beta   90.00
_cell.angle_gamma   90.00
#
_symmetry.space_group_name_H-M   'P 1'
#
loop_
_entity.id
_entity.type
_entity.pdbx_description
1 polymer ?
#
loop_
_entity_poly.entity_id
_entity_poly.type
_entity_poly.pdbx_seq_one_letter_code
_entity_poly.pdbx_strand_id
1 'polypeptide(L)'
;MASSPVDIHTMRTAAAALLDNGIEPPTGFYLSTLAEQLREYLKLLVRVLEVTSHATDDPRASAGLGEARRKLAAGQSSLGTLRWAQGLARSVNSLCTHAERLTVPE
;
A
#
# COMPACT_ATOMS: atom_id res chain seq x y z
N MET A 1 4.46 9.80 21.66
CA MET A 1 5.18 8.63 21.10
C MET A 1 5.24 8.84 19.60
N ALA A 2 6.41 9.21 19.06
CA ALA A 2 6.56 9.39 17.61
C ALA A 2 6.36 8.04 16.92
N SER A 3 5.37 7.95 16.04
CA SER A 3 5.22 6.82 15.13
C SER A 3 6.52 6.70 14.33
N SER A 4 7.23 5.58 14.42
CA SER A 4 8.43 5.38 13.59
C SER A 4 8.03 5.62 12.13
N PRO A 5 8.70 6.55 11.42
CA PRO A 5 8.33 6.87 10.05
C PRO A 5 8.43 5.60 9.23
N VAL A 6 7.32 5.22 8.61
CA VAL A 6 7.26 4.10 7.68
C VAL A 6 8.32 4.31 6.59
N ASP A 7 9.07 3.26 6.25
CA ASP A 7 10.05 3.35 5.16
C ASP A 7 9.32 3.35 3.80
N ILE A 8 8.91 4.55 3.39
CA ILE A 8 8.15 4.79 2.17
C ILE A 8 8.96 4.38 0.93
N HIS A 9 10.28 4.56 0.95
CA HIS A 9 11.14 4.20 -0.18
C HIS A 9 11.13 2.69 -0.39
N THR A 10 11.36 1.90 0.67
CA THR A 10 11.31 0.43 0.60
C THR A 10 9.95 -0.07 0.12
N MET A 11 8.85 0.51 0.64
CA MET A 11 7.49 0.13 0.24
C MET A 11 7.22 0.41 -1.25
N ARG A 12 7.67 1.56 -1.76
CA ARG A 12 7.50 1.91 -3.18
C ARG A 12 8.34 1.04 -4.09
N THR A 13 9.57 0.71 -3.71
CA THR A 13 10.42 -0.21 -4.47
C THR A 13 9.77 -1.59 -4.58
N ALA A 14 9.21 -2.11 -3.48
CA ALA A 14 8.46 -3.37 -3.50
C ALA A 14 7.20 -3.30 -4.39
N ALA A 15 6.45 -2.19 -4.32
CA ALA A 15 5.28 -1.99 -5.18
C ALA A 15 5.66 -1.90 -6.66
N ALA A 16 6.74 -1.18 -6.99
CA ALA A 16 7.22 -0.96 -8.35
C ALA A 16 7.58 -2.28 -9.07
N ALA A 17 8.00 -3.32 -8.34
CA ALA A 17 8.26 -4.64 -8.91
C ALA A 17 7.01 -5.32 -9.53
N LEU A 18 5.80 -4.82 -9.22
CA LEU A 18 4.54 -5.35 -9.76
C LEU A 18 3.74 -4.32 -10.57
N LEU A 19 4.19 -3.06 -10.60
CA LEU A 19 3.58 -2.04 -11.44
C LEU A 19 4.22 -2.09 -12.83
N ASP A 20 3.42 -1.79 -13.85
CA ASP A 20 3.80 -1.90 -15.26
C ASP A 20 4.91 -0.90 -15.61
N ASN A 21 6.16 -1.34 -15.42
CA ASN A 21 7.39 -0.58 -15.62
C ASN A 21 8.25 -1.22 -16.72
N GLY A 22 7.67 -2.08 -17.56
CA GLY A 22 8.41 -2.84 -18.57
C GLY A 22 9.32 -3.95 -18.02
N ILE A 23 9.23 -4.26 -16.73
CA ILE A 23 9.96 -5.36 -16.06
C ILE A 23 9.03 -6.56 -15.95
N GLU A 24 9.54 -7.75 -16.28
CA GLU A 24 8.77 -9.00 -16.11
C GLU A 24 8.42 -9.20 -14.62
N PRO A 25 7.12 -9.39 -14.29
CA PRO A 25 6.71 -9.52 -12.90
C PRO A 25 7.23 -10.85 -12.30
N PRO A 26 7.49 -10.89 -10.98
CA PRO A 26 7.84 -12.13 -10.31
C PRO A 26 6.71 -13.16 -10.44
N THR A 27 7.08 -14.43 -10.40
CA THR A 27 6.16 -15.57 -10.55
C THR A 27 6.28 -16.56 -9.40
N GLY A 28 5.34 -17.52 -9.31
CA GLY A 28 5.38 -18.64 -8.37
C GLY A 28 5.51 -18.22 -6.90
N PHE A 29 6.54 -18.76 -6.23
CA PHE A 29 6.84 -18.47 -4.83
C PHE A 29 7.13 -16.99 -4.59
N TYR A 30 7.99 -16.38 -5.42
CA TYR A 30 8.39 -14.97 -5.26
C TYR A 30 7.21 -14.02 -5.39
N LEU A 31 6.27 -14.30 -6.30
CA LEU A 31 5.03 -13.52 -6.40
C LEU A 31 4.20 -13.59 -5.12
N SER A 32 4.05 -14.79 -4.56
CA SER A 32 3.28 -15.00 -3.32
C SER A 32 3.93 -14.29 -2.13
N THR A 33 5.25 -14.39 -2.00
CA THR A 33 6.01 -13.68 -0.95
C THR A 33 5.87 -12.18 -1.07
N LEU A 34 6.02 -11.63 -2.28
CA LEU A 34 5.88 -10.20 -2.53
C LEU A 34 4.44 -9.72 -2.26
N ALA A 35 3.43 -10.53 -2.61
CA ALA A 35 2.04 -10.21 -2.32
C ALA A 35 1.75 -10.13 -0.82
N GLU A 36 2.24 -11.09 -0.03
CA GLU A 36 2.12 -11.05 1.44
C GLU A 36 2.88 -9.87 2.04
N GLN A 37 4.09 -9.58 1.55
CA GLN A 37 4.86 -8.40 1.97
C GLN A 37 4.09 -7.10 1.70
N LEU A 38 3.52 -6.94 0.51
CA LEU A 38 2.69 -5.78 0.17
C LEU A 38 1.42 -5.71 1.02
N ARG A 39 0.84 -6.85 1.40
CA ARG A 39 -0.31 -6.90 2.32
C ARG A 39 0.06 -6.36 3.70
N GLU A 40 1.22 -6.76 4.23
CA GLU A 40 1.70 -6.25 5.52
C GLU A 40 2.03 -4.75 5.46
N TYR A 41 2.65 -4.28 4.37
CA TYR A 41 2.86 -2.85 4.15
C TYR A 41 1.54 -2.07 4.08
N LEU A 42 0.53 -2.62 3.41
CA LEU A 42 -0.79 -1.99 3.35
C LEU A 42 -1.45 -1.91 4.73
N LYS A 43 -1.36 -2.97 5.57
CA LYS A 43 -1.85 -2.95 6.96
C LYS A 43 -1.15 -1.87 7.78
N LEU A 44 0.17 -1.73 7.64
CA LEU A 44 0.95 -0.74 8.36
C LEU A 44 0.59 0.69 7.93
N LEU A 45 0.52 0.95 6.62
CA LEU A 45 0.13 2.26 6.07
C LEU A 45 -1.27 2.67 6.50
N VAL A 46 -2.24 1.74 6.49
CA VAL A 46 -3.60 2.00 6.96
C VAL A 46 -3.59 2.45 8.42
N ARG A 47 -2.88 1.76 9.31
CA ARG A 47 -2.79 2.15 10.73
C ARG A 47 -2.13 3.52 10.92
N VAL A 48 -1.03 3.78 10.22
CA VAL A 48 -0.32 5.07 10.32
C VAL A 48 -1.24 6.20 9.87
N LEU A 49 -1.81 6.06 8.67
CA LEU A 49 -2.67 7.09 8.09
C LEU A 49 -3.99 7.26 8.83
N GLU A 50 -4.55 6.23 9.47
CA GLU A 50 -5.71 6.39 10.35
C GLU A 50 -5.41 7.35 11.51
N VAL A 51 -4.26 7.17 12.17
CA VAL A 51 -3.84 8.06 13.27
C VAL A 51 -3.58 9.48 12.78
N THR A 52 -3.00 9.64 11.59
CA THR A 52 -2.63 10.97 11.05
C THR A 52 -3.79 11.69 10.36
N SER A 53 -4.69 10.98 9.68
CA SER A 53 -5.80 11.56 8.91
C SER A 53 -6.90 12.16 9.80
N HIS A 54 -7.07 11.64 11.02
CA HIS A 54 -7.93 12.26 12.03
C HIS A 54 -7.56 13.73 12.33
N ALA A 55 -6.33 14.15 12.01
CA ALA A 55 -5.88 15.53 12.21
C ALA A 55 -6.10 16.46 10.99
N THR A 56 -6.39 15.93 9.80
CA THR A 56 -6.36 16.71 8.54
C THR A 56 -7.68 16.78 7.78
N ASP A 57 -8.67 15.93 8.12
CA ASP A 57 -9.99 15.86 7.47
C ASP A 57 -9.95 15.78 5.93
N ASP A 58 -8.86 15.25 5.36
CA ASP A 58 -8.70 15.09 3.91
C ASP A 58 -9.62 13.96 3.38
N PRO A 59 -10.66 14.27 2.58
CA PRO A 59 -11.59 13.27 2.08
C PRO A 59 -10.91 12.25 1.14
N ARG A 60 -9.81 12.62 0.47
CA ARG A 60 -9.06 11.71 -0.40
C ARG A 60 -8.32 10.66 0.42
N ALA A 61 -7.71 11.07 1.54
CA ALA A 61 -7.08 10.16 2.48
C ALA A 61 -8.09 9.16 3.06
N SER A 62 -9.27 9.64 3.46
CA SER A 62 -10.36 8.79 3.98
C SER A 62 -10.88 7.77 2.96
N ALA A 63 -11.10 8.19 1.70
CA ALA A 63 -11.51 7.29 0.63
C ALA A 63 -10.45 6.22 0.32
N GLY A 64 -9.17 6.61 0.24
CA GLY A 64 -8.05 5.69 0.04
C GLY A 64 -7.91 4.66 1.16
N LEU A 65 -8.10 5.08 2.41
CA LEU A 65 -8.13 4.20 3.60
C LEU A 65 -9.30 3.22 3.55
N GLY A 66 -10.51 3.69 3.21
CA GLY A 66 -11.69 2.85 3.07
C GLY A 66 -11.50 1.74 2.02
N GLU A 67 -10.92 2.08 0.88
CA GLU A 67 -10.61 1.11 -0.18
C GLU A 67 -9.53 0.11 0.25
N ALA A 68 -8.46 0.58 0.90
CA ALA A 68 -7.41 -0.28 1.42
C ALA A 68 -7.95 -1.30 2.45
N ARG A 69 -8.83 -0.86 3.36
CA ARG A 69 -9.50 -1.75 4.35
C ARG A 69 -10.34 -2.83 3.67
N ARG A 70 -11.19 -2.45 2.70
CA ARG A 70 -12.00 -3.42 1.94
C ARG A 70 -11.12 -4.47 1.27
N LYS A 71 -10.01 -4.03 0.67
CA LYS A 71 -9.05 -4.93 0.01
C LYS A 71 -8.38 -5.90 0.99
N LEU A 72 -8.00 -5.43 2.18
CA LEU A 72 -7.42 -6.28 3.23
C LEU A 72 -8.41 -7.33 3.77
N ALA A 73 -9.70 -6.98 3.82
CA ALA A 73 -10.78 -7.87 4.24
C ALA A 73 -11.16 -8.90 3.17
N ALA A 74 -11.15 -8.51 1.89
CA ALA A 74 -11.54 -9.39 0.77
C ALA A 74 -10.56 -10.55 0.51
N GLY A 75 -9.31 -10.45 0.97
CA GLY A 75 -8.31 -11.51 0.74
C GLY A 75 -7.89 -11.62 -0.73
N GLN A 76 -7.36 -12.78 -1.13
CA GLN A 76 -6.92 -13.03 -2.51
C GLN A 76 -8.07 -12.91 -3.52
N SER A 77 -7.80 -12.24 -4.65
CA SER A 77 -8.77 -12.11 -5.74
C SER A 77 -8.96 -13.42 -6.50
N SER A 78 -10.19 -13.70 -6.94
CA SER A 78 -10.51 -14.78 -7.88
C SER A 78 -9.87 -14.59 -9.26
N LEU A 79 -9.40 -13.38 -9.58
CA LEU A 79 -8.68 -13.06 -10.83
C LEU A 79 -7.20 -13.53 -10.81
N GLY A 80 -6.77 -14.21 -9.76
CA GLY A 80 -5.44 -14.80 -9.61
C GLY A 80 -4.45 -13.93 -8.82
N THR A 81 -3.39 -14.58 -8.34
CA THR A 81 -2.39 -13.98 -7.43
C THR A 81 -1.73 -12.74 -8.00
N LEU A 82 -1.41 -12.72 -9.30
CA LEU A 82 -0.76 -11.55 -9.93
C LEU A 82 -1.66 -10.33 -9.91
N ARG A 83 -2.94 -10.47 -10.31
CA ARG A 83 -3.90 -9.36 -10.30
C ARG A 83 -4.16 -8.86 -8.88
N TRP A 84 -4.22 -9.77 -7.92
CA TRP A 84 -4.32 -9.42 -6.52
C TRP A 84 -3.09 -8.62 -6.04
N ALA A 85 -1.88 -9.11 -6.30
CA ALA A 85 -0.63 -8.47 -5.92
C ALA A 85 -0.47 -7.08 -6.56
N GLN A 86 -0.82 -6.94 -7.84
CA GLN A 86 -0.88 -5.64 -8.54
C GLN A 86 -1.89 -4.69 -7.89
N GLY A 87 -3.04 -5.23 -7.45
CA GLY A 87 -4.04 -4.49 -6.69
C GLY A 87 -3.50 -3.95 -5.36
N LEU A 88 -2.70 -4.76 -4.65
CA LEU A 88 -2.02 -4.35 -3.43
C LEU A 88 -0.95 -3.29 -3.72
N ALA A 89 -0.10 -3.50 -4.73
CA ALA A 89 0.96 -2.57 -5.12
C ALA A 89 0.43 -1.17 -5.44
N ARG A 90 -0.69 -1.06 -6.19
CA ARG A 90 -1.34 0.23 -6.47
C ARG A 90 -1.82 0.92 -5.19
N SER A 91 -2.45 0.16 -4.29
CA SER A 91 -2.92 0.71 -3.01
C SER A 91 -1.75 1.16 -2.13
N VAL A 92 -0.68 0.37 -2.02
CA VAL A 92 0.55 0.74 -1.29
C VAL A 92 1.14 2.04 -1.86
N ASN A 93 1.34 2.10 -3.18
CA ASN A 93 1.92 3.30 -3.81
C ASN A 93 1.06 4.56 -3.59
N SER A 94 -0.28 4.42 -3.67
CA SER A 94 -1.21 5.52 -3.38
C SER A 94 -1.12 5.99 -1.93
N LEU A 95 -1.12 5.06 -0.97
CA LEU A 95 -1.06 5.39 0.45
C LEU A 95 0.31 5.96 0.87
N CYS A 96 1.40 5.48 0.27
CA CYS A 96 2.73 6.10 0.40
C CYS A 96 2.71 7.57 -0.03
N THR A 97 2.04 7.89 -1.15
CA THR A 97 1.89 9.27 -1.63
C THR A 97 1.11 10.14 -0.63
N HIS A 98 0.09 9.59 0.02
CA HIS A 98 -0.62 10.30 1.08
C HIS A 98 0.26 10.51 2.32
N ALA A 99 1.02 9.48 2.73
CA ALA A 99 1.92 9.58 3.87
C ALA A 99 3.00 10.65 3.66
N GLU A 100 3.60 10.73 2.48
CA GLU A 100 4.59 11.77 2.15
C GLU A 100 4.03 13.18 2.28
N ARG A 101 2.82 13.41 1.74
CA ARG A 101 2.13 14.72 1.82
C ARG A 101 1.85 15.14 3.26
N LEU A 102 1.64 14.19 4.17
CA LEU A 102 1.41 14.49 5.59
C LEU A 102 2.72 14.73 6.36
N THR A 103 3.85 14.26 5.85
CA THR A 103 5.17 14.45 6.48
C THR A 103 5.94 15.67 5.99
N VAL A 104 5.60 16.21 4.81
CA VAL A 104 6.20 17.44 4.29
C VAL A 104 5.23 18.60 4.56
N PRO A 105 5.50 19.47 5.55
CA PRO A 105 4.70 20.68 5.72
C PRO A 105 4.90 21.61 4.51
N GLU A 106 3.81 22.17 3.98
CA GLU A 106 3.88 23.32 3.05
C GLU A 106 4.49 24.55 3.73
#